data_AF-A0A2T2YEG4-F1
#
_entry.id   AF-A0A2T2YEG4-F1
#
_cell.length_a   1.000
_cell.length_b   1.000
_cell.length_c   1.000
_cell.angle_alpha   90.00
_cell.angle_beta   90.00
_cell.angle_gamma   90.00
#
_symmetry.space_group_name_H-M   'P 1'
#
loop_
_entity.id
_entity.type
_entity.pdbx_description
1 polymer ?
#
loop_
_entity_poly.entity_id
_entity_poly.type
_entity_poly.pdbx_seq_one_letter_code
_entity_poly.pdbx_strand_id
1 'polypeptide(L)'
;MDNTQNQPLSAEEELKLLREQLAAKDSIIAEQLEQLDLAEAQKGNPLPVVSHDKKKYQVLAAQFQFEGKEYQAEDLKSDKDLVKSLIHGGSGLIQEIK
;
A
#
# COMPACT_ATOMS: atom_id res chain seq x y z
N MET A 1 -10.28 -53.68 3.91
CA MET A 1 -11.21 -52.75 3.24
C MET A 1 -11.94 -52.04 4.37
N ASP A 2 -11.38 -50.92 4.82
CA ASP A 2 -11.95 -50.12 5.89
C ASP A 2 -13.14 -49.34 5.35
N ASN A 3 -14.32 -49.82 5.71
CA ASN A 3 -15.59 -49.21 5.36
C ASN A 3 -15.84 -48.08 6.37
N THR A 4 -15.24 -46.91 6.12
CA THR A 4 -15.49 -45.71 6.92
C THR A 4 -16.94 -45.30 6.70
N GLN A 5 -17.80 -45.65 7.65
CA GLN A 5 -19.20 -45.29 7.66
C GLN A 5 -19.32 -43.76 7.70
N ASN A 6 -19.68 -43.16 6.57
CA ASN A 6 -20.30 -41.83 6.50
C ASN A 6 -21.68 -41.93 7.18
N GLN A 7 -21.74 -41.86 8.51
CA GLN A 7 -22.97 -41.52 9.19
C GLN A 7 -23.21 -40.02 8.99
N PRO A 8 -24.38 -39.60 8.48
CA PRO A 8 -24.71 -38.18 8.44
C PRO A 8 -24.73 -37.65 9.87
N LEU A 9 -24.00 -36.56 10.11
CA LEU A 9 -24.02 -35.85 11.38
C LEU A 9 -25.48 -35.52 11.72
N SER A 10 -25.86 -35.61 13.00
CA SER A 10 -27.16 -35.11 13.40
C SER A 10 -27.21 -33.59 13.15
N ALA A 11 -28.40 -33.04 12.90
CA ALA A 11 -28.57 -31.61 12.65
C ALA A 11 -27.95 -30.73 13.76
N GLU A 12 -27.90 -31.23 15.00
CA GLU A 12 -27.28 -30.57 16.15
C GLU A 12 -25.75 -30.57 16.07
N GLU A 13 -25.14 -31.67 15.61
CA GLU A 13 -23.69 -31.77 15.40
C GLU A 13 -23.24 -30.93 14.19
N GLU A 14 -24.04 -30.91 13.11
CA GLU A 14 -23.79 -30.02 11.98
C GLU A 14 -23.85 -28.55 12.41
N LEU A 15 -24.86 -28.15 13.19
CA LEU A 15 -24.97 -26.79 13.71
C LEU A 15 -23.78 -26.40 14.58
N LYS A 16 -23.29 -27.32 15.43
CA LYS A 16 -22.11 -27.08 16.26
C LYS A 16 -20.86 -26.91 15.39
N LEU A 17 -20.66 -27.80 14.43
CA LEU A 17 -19.52 -27.75 13.50
C LEU A 17 -19.54 -26.47 12.67
N LEU A 18 -20.71 -26.08 12.14
CA LEU A 18 -20.86 -24.84 11.39
C LEU A 18 -20.53 -23.61 12.25
N ARG A 19 -20.95 -23.59 13.52
CA ARG A 19 -20.62 -22.48 14.44
C ARG A 19 -19.13 -22.39 14.74
N GLU A 20 -18.47 -23.52 14.97
CA GLU A 20 -17.02 -23.56 15.19
C GLU A 20 -16.26 -23.10 13.94
N GLN A 21 -16.69 -23.53 12.75
CA GLN A 21 -16.11 -23.05 11.49
C GLN A 21 -16.35 -21.56 11.26
N LEU A 22 -17.51 -21.04 11.65
CA LEU A 22 -17.84 -19.62 11.52
C LEU A 22 -16.96 -18.79 12.46
N ALA A 23 -16.83 -19.18 13.72
CA ALA A 23 -15.93 -18.54 14.68
C ALA A 23 -14.46 -18.57 14.21
N ALA A 24 -13.99 -19.70 13.67
CA ALA A 24 -12.64 -19.80 13.12
C ALA A 24 -12.44 -18.87 11.92
N LYS A 25 -13.41 -18.80 11.00
CA LYS A 25 -13.36 -17.89 9.84
C LYS A 25 -13.39 -16.42 10.26
N ASP A 26 -14.24 -16.05 11.21
CA ASP A 26 -14.32 -14.69 11.73
C ASP A 26 -12.99 -14.27 12.37
N SER A 27 -12.34 -15.16 13.11
CA SER A 27 -11.01 -14.91 13.67
C SER A 27 -9.95 -14.68 12.59
N ILE A 28 -9.97 -15.46 11.51
CA ILE A 28 -9.04 -15.30 10.38
C ILE A 28 -9.30 -13.97 9.66
N ILE A 29 -10.56 -13.60 9.45
CA ILE A 29 -10.93 -12.33 8.83
C ILE A 29 -10.44 -11.16 9.68
N ALA A 30 -10.63 -11.21 11.00
CA ALA A 30 -10.15 -10.18 11.91
C ALA A 30 -8.63 -10.01 11.85
N GLU A 31 -7.88 -11.12 11.87
CA GLU A 31 -6.41 -11.09 11.74
C GLU A 31 -5.96 -10.53 10.38
N GLN A 32 -6.64 -10.91 9.29
CA GLN A 32 -6.32 -10.40 7.96
C GLN A 32 -6.62 -8.91 7.81
N LEU A 33 -7.70 -8.42 8.41
CA LEU A 33 -8.02 -6.99 8.42
C LEU A 33 -6.97 -6.20 9.20
N GLU A 34 -6.53 -6.70 10.37
CA GLU A 34 -5.46 -6.05 11.14
C GLU A 34 -4.14 -6.03 10.36
N GLN A 35 -3.79 -7.13 9.69
CA GLN A 35 -2.60 -7.18 8.82
C GLN A 35 -2.69 -6.22 7.63
N LEU A 36 -3.89 -6.06 7.04
CA LEU A 36 -4.11 -5.11 5.96
C LEU A 36 -3.97 -3.66 6.45
N ASP A 37 -4.58 -3.31 7.58
CA ASP A 37 -4.47 -1.98 8.18
C ASP A 37 -3.00 -1.64 8.52
N LEU A 38 -2.27 -2.60 9.08
CA LEU A 38 -0.84 -2.46 9.36
C LEU A 38 -0.01 -2.32 8.07
N ALA A 39 -0.34 -3.08 7.02
CA ALA A 39 0.34 -3.00 5.73
C ALA A 39 0.04 -1.68 4.99
N GLU A 40 -1.18 -1.15 5.11
CA GLU A 40 -1.55 0.16 4.57
C GLU A 40 -0.88 1.29 5.33
N ALA A 41 -0.79 1.21 6.67
CA ALA A 41 -0.03 2.16 7.47
C ALA A 41 1.49 2.14 7.17
N GLN A 42 2.02 0.98 6.76
CA GLN A 42 3.43 0.80 6.38
C GLN A 42 3.74 1.16 4.92
N LYS A 43 2.72 1.29 4.05
CA LYS A 43 2.89 1.92 2.75
C LYS A 43 3.10 3.41 2.98
N GLY A 44 4.33 3.79 3.32
CA GLY A 44 4.76 5.18 3.29
C GLY A 44 4.29 5.80 1.99
N ASN A 45 3.65 6.98 2.07
CA ASN A 45 3.03 7.63 0.93
C ASN A 45 3.96 7.58 -0.28
N PRO A 46 3.60 6.87 -1.36
CA PRO A 46 4.48 6.70 -2.50
C PRO A 46 4.78 8.09 -3.04
N LEU A 47 6.06 8.46 -3.00
CA LEU A 47 6.49 9.76 -3.46
C LEU A 47 6.11 9.91 -4.94
N PRO A 48 5.68 11.11 -5.34
CA PRO A 48 5.13 11.31 -6.66
C PRO A 48 6.19 11.17 -7.74
N VAL A 49 5.73 10.71 -8.91
CA VAL A 49 6.53 10.66 -10.13
C VAL A 49 6.08 11.81 -11.02
N VAL A 50 7.03 12.64 -11.42
CA VAL A 50 6.81 13.79 -12.30
C VAL A 50 7.43 13.53 -13.66
N SER A 51 6.88 14.16 -14.70
CA SER A 51 7.36 13.99 -16.08
C SER A 51 7.87 15.32 -16.61
N HIS A 52 9.10 15.35 -17.10
CA HIS A 52 9.72 16.52 -17.72
C HIS A 52 10.54 16.08 -18.94
N ASP A 53 10.34 16.76 -20.07
CA ASP A 53 11.06 16.51 -21.32
C ASP A 53 11.06 15.03 -21.76
N LYS A 54 9.86 14.40 -21.72
CA LYS A 54 9.62 12.96 -22.02
C LYS A 54 10.32 11.96 -21.09
N LYS A 55 11.04 12.43 -20.07
CA LYS A 55 11.63 11.62 -19.02
C LYS A 55 10.75 11.64 -17.77
N LYS A 56 10.79 10.56 -17.00
CA LYS A 56 10.11 10.45 -15.71
C LYS A 56 11.12 10.59 -14.59
N TYR A 57 10.73 11.29 -13.53
CA TYR A 57 11.56 11.51 -12.35
C TYR A 57 10.77 11.14 -11.10
N GLN A 58 11.37 10.29 -10.26
CA GLN A 58 10.88 9.92 -8.95
C GLN A 58 11.36 10.96 -7.94
N VAL A 59 10.44 11.54 -7.17
CA VAL A 59 10.81 12.39 -6.03
C VAL A 59 11.30 11.51 -4.89
N LEU A 60 12.39 11.91 -4.23
CA LEU A 60 13.05 11.12 -3.17
C LEU A 60 12.77 11.63 -1.76
N ALA A 61 12.20 12.83 -1.62
CA ALA A 61 11.82 13.42 -0.35
C ALA A 61 10.34 13.84 -0.35
N ALA A 62 9.62 13.54 0.73
CA ALA A 62 8.22 13.97 0.90
C ALA A 62 8.08 15.49 1.01
N GLN A 63 9.08 16.13 1.59
CA GLN A 63 9.17 17.57 1.78
C GLN A 63 10.64 17.99 1.67
N PHE A 64 10.87 19.17 1.11
CA PHE A 64 12.21 19.72 0.96
C PHE A 64 12.17 21.25 0.95
N GLN A 65 13.33 21.87 1.20
CA GLN A 65 13.49 23.30 1.07
C GLN A 65 14.22 23.62 -0.23
N PHE A 66 13.66 24.50 -1.04
CA PHE A 66 14.26 24.97 -2.29
C PHE A 66 14.12 26.50 -2.37
N GLU A 67 15.21 27.20 -2.65
CA GLU A 67 15.23 28.68 -2.72
C GLU A 67 14.66 29.38 -1.47
N GLY A 68 14.85 28.80 -0.29
CA GLY A 68 14.37 29.33 0.98
C GLY A 68 12.88 29.09 1.27
N LYS A 69 12.16 28.43 0.36
CA LYS A 69 10.76 28.02 0.56
C LYS A 69 10.65 26.51 0.79
N GLU A 70 9.67 26.13 1.58
CA GLU A 70 9.33 24.74 1.84
C GLU A 70 8.32 24.25 0.80
N TYR A 71 8.60 23.10 0.21
CA TYR A 71 7.77 22.46 -0.81
C TYR A 71 7.47 21.02 -0.40
N GLN A 72 6.25 20.59 -0.68
CA GLN A 72 5.84 19.19 -0.59
C GLN A 72 6.07 18.50 -1.93
N ALA A 73 6.30 17.19 -1.91
CA ALA A 73 6.51 16.41 -3.12
C ALA A 73 5.31 16.52 -4.08
N GLU A 74 4.10 16.63 -3.55
CA GLU A 74 2.87 16.80 -4.32
C GLU A 74 2.82 18.11 -5.11
N ASP A 75 3.49 19.17 -4.65
CA ASP A 75 3.53 20.46 -5.35
C ASP A 75 4.21 20.33 -6.72
N LEU A 76 5.14 19.37 -6.86
CA LEU A 76 5.86 19.08 -8.10
C LEU A 76 4.96 18.52 -9.21
N LYS A 77 3.78 17.97 -8.88
CA LYS A 77 2.81 17.55 -9.91
C LYS A 77 2.20 18.74 -10.64
N SER A 78 2.02 19.84 -9.93
CA SER A 78 1.36 21.05 -10.42
C SER A 78 2.37 22.08 -10.93
N ASP A 79 3.54 22.16 -10.28
CA ASP A 79 4.57 23.16 -10.57
C ASP A 79 5.70 22.58 -11.44
N LYS A 80 5.51 22.69 -12.76
CA LYS A 80 6.49 22.23 -13.76
C LYS A 80 7.76 23.08 -13.77
N ASP A 81 7.68 24.33 -13.35
CA ASP A 81 8.84 25.22 -13.30
C ASP A 81 9.76 24.82 -12.15
N LEU A 82 9.20 24.47 -10.98
CA LEU A 82 9.96 23.89 -9.87
C LEU A 82 10.64 22.58 -10.27
N VAL A 83 9.93 21.67 -10.96
CA VAL A 83 10.52 20.43 -11.49
C VAL A 83 11.69 20.74 -12.43
N LYS A 84 11.52 21.70 -13.33
CA LYS A 84 12.58 22.11 -14.25
C LYS A 84 13.79 22.66 -13.50
N SER A 85 13.59 23.51 -12.49
CA SER A 85 14.65 24.08 -11.67
C SER A 85 15.40 22.99 -10.88
N LEU A 86 14.70 22.00 -10.34
CA LEU A 86 15.32 20.87 -9.65
C LEU A 86 16.15 20.00 -10.59
N ILE A 87 15.67 19.76 -11.82
CA ILE A 87 16.41 19.00 -12.84
C ILE A 87 17.63 19.77 -13.32
N HIS A 88 17.47 21.05 -13.72
CA HIS A 88 18.57 21.88 -14.20
C HIS A 88 19.62 22.15 -13.12
N GLY A 89 19.18 22.30 -11.87
CA GLY A 89 20.06 22.47 -10.72
C GLY A 89 20.78 21.18 -10.30
N GLY A 90 20.48 20.03 -10.93
CA GLY A 90 21.06 18.74 -10.56
C GLY A 90 20.72 18.33 -9.12
N SER A 91 19.52 18.69 -8.66
CA SER A 91 19.09 18.45 -7.29
C SER A 91 19.03 16.96 -6.99
N GLY A 92 19.66 16.54 -5.88
CA GLY A 92 19.57 15.17 -5.36
C GLY A 92 18.20 14.78 -4.79
N LEU A 93 17.20 15.67 -4.90
CA LEU A 93 15.83 15.45 -4.43
C LEU A 93 14.95 14.69 -5.43
N ILE A 94 15.41 14.57 -6.68
CA ILE A 94 14.70 13.84 -7.74
C ILE A 94 15.67 12.92 -8.49
N GLN A 95 15.16 11.79 -8.96
CA GLN A 95 15.93 10.81 -9.69
C GLN A 95 15.23 10.41 -10.98
N GLU A 96 15.93 10.46 -12.12
CA GLU A 96 15.41 9.95 -13.38
C GLU A 96 15.15 8.44 -13.27
N ILE A 97 13.92 8.02 -13.58
CA ILE A 97 13.55 6.61 -13.66
C ILE A 97 13.43 6.19 -15.12
N LYS A 98 13.99 5.04 -15.46
CA LYS A 98 13.98 4.46 -16.81
C LYS A 98 12.68 3.74 -17.11
#